data_AF-A0A815XWT5-F1
#
_entry.id   AF-A0A815XWT5-F1
#
_cell.length_a   1.000
_cell.length_b   1.000
_cell.length_c   1.000
_cell.angle_alpha   90.00
_cell.angle_beta   90.00
_cell.angle_gamma   90.00
#
_symmetry.space_group_name_H-M   'P 1'
#
loop_
_entity.id
_entity.type
_entity.pdbx_description
1 polymer ?
#
loop_
_entity_poly.entity_id
_entity_poly.type
_entity_poly.pdbx_seq_one_letter_code
_entity_poly.pdbx_strand_id
1 'polypeptide(L)'
;MGPKRKLHAHLKAMRKKRLSTANSDDQHQEFSDNEQEEMEVDDGDRSEALSFEDRITINDMADLFEFCKSKCHIRYLSVLIYTSLRSLGVSWNKCEAFLQDIGALKAKAAHRWAKVLISGDIEEFQGENSGGKHTAEFYDYFPDLKDAAKEYTFERCSQKSADFTAIDLAKFIDKQFYETMYGAK
;
A
#
# COMPACT_ATOMS: atom_id res chain seq x y z
N MET A 1 26.77 -11.02 19.46
CA MET A 1 25.42 -11.61 19.67
C MET A 1 24.54 -11.24 18.49
N GLY A 2 24.09 -12.20 17.69
CA GLY A 2 23.54 -11.95 16.36
C GLY A 2 22.14 -11.31 16.32
N PRO A 3 21.80 -10.61 15.22
CA PRO A 3 20.53 -9.89 15.03
C PRO A 3 19.28 -10.80 15.11
N LYS A 4 19.43 -12.11 14.84
CA LYS A 4 18.32 -13.08 14.87
C LYS A 4 17.67 -13.26 16.26
N ARG A 5 18.43 -13.10 17.36
CA ARG A 5 17.89 -13.25 18.73
C ARG A 5 17.02 -12.06 19.16
N LYS A 6 17.29 -10.86 18.63
CA LYS A 6 16.49 -9.65 18.91
C LYS A 6 15.14 -9.71 18.19
N LEU A 7 15.12 -10.22 16.95
CA LEU A 7 13.89 -10.38 16.16
C LEU A 7 12.90 -11.35 16.81
N HIS A 8 13.38 -12.51 17.27
CA HIS A 8 12.52 -13.52 17.91
C HIS A 8 11.95 -13.04 19.26
N ALA A 9 12.72 -12.27 20.03
CA ALA A 9 12.23 -11.66 21.27
C ALA A 9 11.17 -10.58 20.99
N HIS A 10 11.34 -9.82 19.90
CA HIS A 10 10.41 -8.78 19.48
C HIS A 10 9.07 -9.35 19.02
N LEU A 11 9.09 -10.38 18.15
CA LEU A 11 7.88 -11.10 17.71
C LEU A 11 7.13 -11.72 18.89
N LYS A 12 7.85 -12.32 19.84
CA LYS A 12 7.24 -12.92 21.04
C LYS A 12 6.60 -11.86 21.96
N ALA A 13 7.19 -10.68 22.08
CA ALA A 13 6.63 -9.57 22.84
C ALA A 13 5.37 -8.97 22.15
N MET A 14 5.37 -8.89 20.82
CA MET A 14 4.21 -8.42 20.05
C MET A 14 3.04 -9.40 20.11
N ARG A 15 3.29 -10.72 20.02
CA ARG A 15 2.27 -11.76 20.16
C ARG A 15 1.57 -11.67 21.52
N LYS A 16 2.33 -11.35 22.58
CA LYS A 16 1.78 -11.11 23.93
C LYS A 16 0.91 -9.84 24.00
N LYS A 17 1.23 -8.79 23.22
CA LYS A 17 0.49 -7.54 23.18
C LYS A 17 -0.85 -7.69 22.43
N ARG A 18 -0.88 -8.38 21.28
CA ARG A 18 -2.13 -8.62 20.52
C ARG A 18 -3.15 -9.43 21.31
N LEU A 19 -2.71 -10.45 22.05
CA LEU A 19 -3.57 -11.24 22.95
C LEU A 19 -4.21 -10.41 24.08
N SER A 20 -3.63 -9.26 24.45
CA SER A 20 -4.18 -8.37 25.47
C SER A 20 -5.13 -7.29 24.94
N THR A 21 -5.07 -6.98 23.64
CA THR A 21 -5.86 -5.89 23.03
C THR A 21 -7.21 -6.36 22.48
N ALA A 22 -7.40 -7.67 22.28
CA ALA A 22 -8.68 -8.26 21.88
C ALA A 22 -9.81 -8.16 22.94
N ASN A 23 -9.56 -7.51 24.09
CA ASN A 23 -10.49 -7.42 25.23
C ASN A 23 -11.07 -6.02 25.46
N SER A 24 -10.81 -5.04 24.60
CA SER A 24 -11.26 -3.66 24.87
C SER A 24 -11.47 -2.86 23.59
N ASP A 25 -12.71 -2.37 23.47
CA ASP A 25 -13.13 -1.12 22.83
C ASP A 25 -13.81 -1.20 21.45
N ASP A 26 -15.14 -1.33 21.55
CA ASP A 26 -16.15 -0.67 20.71
C ASP A 26 -15.90 0.84 20.64
N GLN A 27 -15.91 1.42 19.43
CA GLN A 27 -16.73 2.59 19.10
C GLN A 27 -16.75 2.88 17.58
N HIS A 28 -17.97 3.09 17.09
CA HIS A 28 -18.39 3.33 15.71
C HIS A 28 -17.86 4.63 15.10
N GLN A 29 -17.61 4.62 13.79
CA GLN A 29 -17.73 5.82 12.95
C GLN A 29 -18.25 5.44 11.56
N GLU A 30 -19.49 5.86 11.27
CA GLU A 30 -20.17 5.67 9.99
C GLU A 30 -19.62 6.61 8.91
N PHE A 31 -19.38 6.06 7.72
CA PHE A 31 -19.31 6.83 6.48
C PHE A 31 -20.31 6.21 5.50
N SER A 32 -21.31 7.02 5.14
CA SER A 32 -22.30 6.73 4.11
C SER A 32 -21.63 6.75 2.75
N ASP A 33 -21.73 5.66 2.00
CA ASP A 33 -21.69 5.68 0.54
C ASP A 33 -22.63 4.63 -0.03
N ASN A 34 -23.49 5.13 -0.92
CA ASN A 34 -24.68 4.52 -1.46
C ASN A 34 -24.37 3.96 -2.86
N GLU A 35 -24.04 2.68 -2.96
CA GLU A 35 -24.06 1.94 -4.23
C GLU A 35 -24.57 0.51 -3.95
N GLN A 36 -25.77 0.24 -4.46
CA GLN A 36 -26.37 -1.10 -4.51
C GLN A 36 -25.62 -1.93 -5.57
N GLU A 37 -24.81 -2.87 -5.11
CA GLU A 37 -24.43 -4.04 -5.91
C GLU A 37 -24.70 -5.30 -5.09
N GLU A 38 -25.38 -6.23 -5.75
CA GLU A 38 -25.96 -7.46 -5.24
C GLU A 38 -24.95 -8.28 -4.43
N MET A 39 -25.16 -8.31 -3.12
CA MET A 39 -24.41 -9.16 -2.21
C MET A 39 -25.15 -10.49 -2.15
N GLU A 40 -24.67 -11.49 -2.91
CA GLU A 40 -25.11 -12.88 -2.74
C GLU A 40 -24.87 -13.28 -1.29
N VAL A 41 -25.98 -13.45 -0.58
CA VAL A 41 -26.07 -14.05 0.74
C VAL A 41 -25.99 -15.56 0.53
N ASP A 42 -24.92 -16.18 1.02
CA ASP A 42 -24.94 -17.62 1.31
C ASP A 42 -24.71 -17.81 2.82
N ASP A 43 -25.81 -18.22 3.45
CA ASP A 43 -25.97 -18.52 4.86
C ASP A 43 -25.25 -19.81 5.22
N GLY A 44 -24.44 -19.74 6.27
CA GLY A 44 -23.79 -20.90 6.84
C GLY A 44 -23.09 -20.54 8.14
N ASP A 45 -23.88 -20.11 9.13
CA ASP A 45 -23.46 -19.98 10.53
C ASP A 45 -23.04 -21.35 11.09
N ARG A 46 -21.86 -21.80 10.70
CA ARG A 46 -21.02 -22.66 11.51
C ARG A 46 -19.97 -21.77 12.13
N SER A 47 -20.28 -21.26 13.31
CA SER A 47 -19.28 -20.81 14.29
C SER A 47 -18.44 -22.01 14.75
N GLU A 48 -17.77 -22.68 13.80
CA GLU A 48 -16.64 -23.54 14.11
C GLU A 48 -15.49 -22.58 14.45
N ALA A 49 -15.10 -22.62 15.71
CA ALA A 49 -13.84 -22.05 16.15
C ALA A 49 -12.77 -22.57 15.20
N LEU A 50 -12.09 -21.66 14.50
CA LEU A 50 -10.99 -21.98 13.58
C LEU A 50 -10.12 -23.06 14.22
N SER A 51 -9.85 -24.12 13.45
CA SER A 51 -9.06 -25.25 13.94
C SER A 51 -7.70 -24.74 14.41
N PHE A 52 -7.06 -25.46 15.32
CA PHE A 52 -5.74 -25.06 15.84
C PHE A 52 -4.72 -24.84 14.70
N GLU A 53 -4.84 -25.60 13.62
CA GLU A 53 -4.02 -25.49 12.40
C GLU A 53 -4.29 -24.18 11.66
N ASP A 54 -5.56 -23.76 11.55
CA ASP A 54 -5.92 -22.46 10.98
C ASP A 54 -5.37 -21.30 11.82
N ARG A 55 -5.38 -21.44 13.16
CA ARG A 55 -4.82 -20.41 14.05
C ARG A 55 -3.30 -20.28 13.94
N ILE A 56 -2.58 -21.36 13.68
CA ILE A 56 -1.13 -21.31 13.41
C ILE A 56 -0.91 -20.57 12.08
N THR A 57 -1.62 -20.97 11.04
CA THR A 57 -1.51 -20.38 9.70
C THR A 57 -1.81 -18.88 9.70
N ILE A 58 -2.83 -18.44 10.44
CA ILE A 58 -3.21 -17.03 10.56
C ILE A 58 -2.13 -16.21 11.29
N ASN A 59 -1.50 -16.76 12.33
CA ASN A 59 -0.40 -16.06 13.02
C ASN A 59 0.84 -15.95 12.11
N ASP A 60 1.16 -17.00 11.37
CA ASP A 60 2.30 -17.00 10.45
C ASP A 60 2.05 -16.02 9.28
N MET A 61 0.82 -15.91 8.79
CA MET A 61 0.43 -14.90 7.80
C MET A 61 0.59 -13.47 8.34
N ALA A 62 0.26 -13.23 9.62
CA ALA A 62 0.44 -11.92 10.24
C ALA A 62 1.93 -11.56 10.40
N ASP A 63 2.77 -12.52 10.80
CA ASP A 63 4.23 -12.32 10.90
C ASP A 63 4.86 -12.11 9.51
N LEU A 64 4.38 -12.83 8.50
CA LEU A 64 4.80 -12.64 7.11
C LEU A 64 4.41 -11.26 6.58
N PHE A 65 3.21 -10.78 6.88
CA PHE A 65 2.77 -9.44 6.53
C PHE A 65 3.71 -8.38 7.10
N GLU A 66 4.00 -8.47 8.41
CA GLU A 66 4.89 -7.55 9.11
C GLU A 66 6.31 -7.57 8.53
N PHE A 67 6.80 -8.75 8.15
CA PHE A 67 8.11 -8.89 7.52
C PHE A 67 8.15 -8.26 6.12
N CYS A 68 7.10 -8.49 5.32
CA CYS A 68 7.06 -8.09 3.91
C CYS A 68 6.64 -6.64 3.69
N LYS A 69 5.95 -5.99 4.64
CA LYS A 69 5.43 -4.61 4.47
C LYS A 69 6.52 -3.57 4.20
N SER A 70 7.77 -3.84 4.57
CA SER A 70 8.92 -2.97 4.31
C SER A 70 9.43 -3.04 2.86
N LYS A 71 9.04 -4.06 2.10
CA LYS A 71 9.55 -4.35 0.75
C LYS A 71 8.46 -4.41 -0.31
N CYS A 72 7.20 -4.48 0.09
CA CYS A 72 6.07 -4.69 -0.80
C CYS A 72 4.94 -3.74 -0.45
N HIS A 73 4.24 -3.24 -1.47
CA HIS A 73 3.14 -2.31 -1.29
C HIS A 73 2.01 -2.99 -0.49
N ILE A 74 1.44 -2.26 0.47
CA ILE A 74 0.47 -2.81 1.43
C ILE A 74 -0.76 -3.42 0.73
N ARG A 75 -1.18 -2.83 -0.40
CA ARG A 75 -2.25 -3.36 -1.25
C ARG A 75 -1.98 -4.79 -1.70
N TYR A 76 -0.79 -5.06 -2.23
CA TYR A 76 -0.42 -6.36 -2.76
C TYR A 76 -0.49 -7.43 -1.67
N LEU A 77 0.12 -7.15 -0.52
CA LEU A 77 0.12 -8.05 0.63
C LEU A 77 -1.30 -8.27 1.17
N SER A 78 -2.10 -7.20 1.26
CA SER A 78 -3.48 -7.28 1.74
C SER A 78 -4.34 -8.17 0.84
N VAL A 79 -4.18 -8.05 -0.48
CA VAL A 79 -4.93 -8.85 -1.46
C VAL A 79 -4.52 -10.32 -1.41
N LEU A 80 -3.21 -10.61 -1.30
CA LEU A 80 -2.73 -11.99 -1.18
C LEU A 80 -3.22 -12.67 0.10
N ILE A 81 -3.17 -11.96 1.23
CA ILE A 81 -3.65 -12.50 2.50
C ILE A 81 -5.16 -12.69 2.43
N TYR A 82 -5.91 -11.69 1.95
CA TYR A 82 -7.35 -11.79 1.78
C TYR A 82 -7.76 -12.99 0.91
N THR A 83 -7.15 -13.16 -0.26
CA THR A 83 -7.44 -14.29 -1.17
C THR A 83 -7.08 -15.63 -0.55
N SER A 84 -5.97 -15.71 0.19
CA SER A 84 -5.57 -16.92 0.92
C SER A 84 -6.56 -17.27 2.04
N LEU A 85 -7.04 -16.29 2.80
CA LEU A 85 -8.05 -16.53 3.84
C LEU A 85 -9.39 -16.97 3.23
N ARG A 86 -9.78 -16.39 2.10
CA ARG A 86 -11.00 -16.80 1.38
C ARG A 86 -10.88 -18.20 0.78
N SER A 87 -9.72 -18.60 0.26
CA SER A 87 -9.50 -19.97 -0.23
C SER A 87 -9.49 -21.01 0.89
N LEU A 88 -9.12 -20.62 2.10
CA LEU A 88 -9.25 -21.43 3.33
C LEU A 88 -10.68 -21.43 3.91
N GLY A 89 -11.66 -20.80 3.25
CA GLY A 89 -13.06 -20.78 3.70
C GLY A 89 -13.33 -19.86 4.90
N VAL A 90 -12.41 -18.95 5.24
CA VAL A 90 -12.61 -18.00 6.35
C VAL A 90 -13.74 -17.03 5.99
N SER A 91 -14.71 -16.87 6.90
CA SER A 91 -15.85 -15.97 6.69
C SER A 91 -15.43 -14.52 6.53
N TRP A 92 -16.25 -13.73 5.82
CA TRP A 92 -15.95 -12.33 5.52
C TRP A 92 -15.64 -11.50 6.79
N ASN A 93 -16.47 -11.63 7.82
CA ASN A 93 -16.31 -10.90 9.09
C ASN A 93 -14.99 -11.25 9.79
N LYS A 94 -14.59 -12.53 9.75
CA LYS A 94 -13.31 -12.99 10.32
C LYS A 94 -12.13 -12.46 9.50
N CYS A 95 -12.23 -12.43 8.17
CA CYS A 95 -11.22 -11.82 7.30
C CYS A 95 -11.07 -10.32 7.59
N GLU A 96 -12.19 -9.61 7.72
CA GLU A 96 -12.18 -8.18 8.02
C GLU A 96 -11.51 -7.87 9.35
N ALA A 97 -11.92 -8.56 10.43
CA ALA A 97 -11.31 -8.39 11.75
C ALA A 97 -9.80 -8.68 11.71
N PHE A 98 -9.39 -9.76 11.04
CA PHE A 98 -7.97 -10.12 10.93
C PHE A 98 -7.17 -9.09 10.12
N LEU A 99 -7.66 -8.67 8.96
CA LEU A 99 -6.99 -7.67 8.13
C LEU A 99 -6.83 -6.34 8.87
N GLN A 100 -7.85 -5.93 9.64
CA GLN A 100 -7.76 -4.74 10.48
C GLN A 100 -6.72 -4.89 11.61
N ASP A 101 -6.66 -6.04 12.29
CA ASP A 101 -5.68 -6.30 13.37
C ASP A 101 -4.22 -6.23 12.88
N ILE A 102 -3.97 -6.67 11.65
CA ILE A 102 -2.61 -6.59 11.05
C ILE A 102 -2.32 -5.25 10.39
N GLY A 103 -3.29 -4.33 10.33
CA GLY A 103 -3.17 -3.03 9.66
C GLY A 103 -3.15 -3.11 8.13
N ALA A 104 -3.74 -4.16 7.55
CA ALA A 104 -3.93 -4.33 6.12
C ALA A 104 -5.15 -3.54 5.60
N LEU A 105 -5.44 -3.63 4.30
CA LEU A 105 -6.66 -3.07 3.72
C LEU A 105 -7.91 -3.76 4.29
N LYS A 106 -9.01 -3.01 4.45
CA LYS A 106 -10.32 -3.56 4.79
C LYS A 106 -10.74 -4.63 3.78
N ALA A 107 -11.50 -5.63 4.23
CA ALA A 107 -11.93 -6.76 3.40
C ALA A 107 -12.62 -6.32 2.10
N LYS A 108 -13.48 -5.29 2.15
CA LYS A 108 -14.13 -4.73 0.95
C LYS A 108 -13.13 -4.21 -0.08
N ALA A 109 -12.12 -3.46 0.36
CA ALA A 109 -11.09 -2.93 -0.52
C ALA A 109 -10.18 -4.04 -1.06
N ALA A 110 -9.77 -4.98 -0.20
CA ALA A 110 -8.97 -6.14 -0.60
C ALA A 110 -9.71 -7.02 -1.62
N HIS A 111 -11.03 -7.20 -1.46
CA HIS A 111 -11.88 -7.94 -2.39
C HIS A 111 -11.97 -7.25 -3.76
N ARG A 112 -12.20 -5.93 -3.78
CA ARG A 112 -12.19 -5.16 -5.04
C ARG A 112 -10.88 -5.36 -5.78
N TRP A 113 -9.75 -5.18 -5.09
CA TRP A 113 -8.43 -5.34 -5.70
C TRP A 113 -8.13 -6.79 -6.09
N ALA A 114 -8.67 -7.78 -5.37
CA ALA A 114 -8.58 -9.18 -5.76
C ALA A 114 -9.29 -9.44 -7.10
N LYS A 115 -10.46 -8.82 -7.33
CA LYS A 115 -11.16 -8.93 -8.63
C LYS A 115 -10.31 -8.36 -9.77
N VAL A 116 -9.70 -7.19 -9.57
CA VAL A 116 -8.79 -6.56 -10.56
C VAL A 116 -7.55 -7.43 -10.82
N LEU A 117 -6.99 -8.02 -9.76
CA LEU A 117 -5.86 -8.95 -9.90
C LEU A 117 -6.24 -10.20 -10.71
N ILE A 118 -7.44 -10.74 -10.50
CA ILE A 118 -7.96 -11.93 -11.19
C ILE A 118 -8.34 -11.61 -12.64
N SER A 119 -8.85 -10.41 -12.93
CA SER A 119 -9.14 -9.99 -14.31
C SER A 119 -7.88 -9.78 -15.15
N GLY A 120 -6.70 -9.74 -14.52
CA GLY A 120 -5.43 -9.59 -15.20
C GLY A 120 -5.10 -8.14 -15.56
N ASP A 121 -5.86 -7.17 -15.05
CA ASP A 121 -5.56 -5.74 -15.21
C ASP A 121 -4.45 -5.32 -14.23
N ILE A 122 -3.22 -5.69 -14.59
CA ILE A 122 -2.04 -5.42 -13.77
C ILE A 122 -1.76 -3.91 -13.70
N GLU A 123 -2.11 -3.15 -14.74
CA GLU A 123 -1.89 -1.70 -14.79
C GLU A 123 -2.79 -0.98 -13.78
N GLU A 124 -4.09 -1.31 -13.73
CA GLU A 124 -4.99 -0.79 -12.70
C GLU A 124 -4.55 -1.26 -11.30
N PHE A 125 -4.16 -2.53 -11.17
CA PHE A 125 -3.74 -3.09 -9.89
C PHE A 125 -2.46 -2.45 -9.32
N GLN A 126 -1.48 -2.17 -10.18
CA GLN A 126 -0.22 -1.50 -9.83
C GLN A 126 -0.37 0.01 -9.76
N GLY A 127 -1.36 0.59 -10.45
CA GLY A 127 -1.69 1.99 -10.37
C GLY A 127 -1.97 2.36 -8.92
N GLU A 128 -1.00 2.98 -8.25
CA GLU A 128 -1.26 3.62 -6.97
C GLU A 128 -2.50 4.48 -7.16
N ASN A 129 -3.40 4.50 -6.18
CA ASN A 129 -4.49 5.47 -6.22
C ASN A 129 -3.87 6.87 -6.05
N SER A 130 -3.23 7.39 -7.10
CA SER A 130 -3.08 8.80 -7.40
C SER A 130 -4.44 9.44 -7.73
N GLY A 131 -5.54 8.81 -7.29
CA GLY A 131 -6.83 9.43 -6.99
C GLY A 131 -6.81 10.31 -5.73
N GLY A 132 -5.66 10.52 -5.07
CA GLY A 132 -5.45 11.83 -4.46
C GLY A 132 -5.27 12.80 -5.61
N LYS A 133 -6.22 13.73 -5.83
CA LYS A 133 -6.20 14.76 -6.89
C LYS A 133 -4.78 14.90 -7.43
N HIS A 134 -4.52 14.44 -8.66
CA HIS A 134 -3.40 14.96 -9.42
C HIS A 134 -3.65 16.48 -9.48
N THR A 135 -3.18 17.22 -8.48
CA THR A 135 -2.66 18.55 -8.74
C THR A 135 -1.55 18.25 -9.71
N ALA A 136 -1.90 18.31 -11.00
CA ALA A 136 -1.00 18.01 -12.09
C ALA A 136 0.33 18.64 -11.71
N GLU A 137 1.33 17.76 -11.60
CA GLU A 137 2.63 18.18 -11.13
C GLU A 137 3.09 19.29 -12.06
N PHE A 138 3.90 20.23 -11.58
CA PHE A 138 4.36 21.36 -12.40
C PHE A 138 4.87 20.89 -13.79
N TYR A 139 5.53 19.75 -13.84
CA TYR A 139 6.05 19.15 -15.08
C TYR A 139 5.02 18.45 -15.97
N ASP A 140 3.80 18.17 -15.50
CA ASP A 140 2.72 17.65 -16.34
C ASP A 140 2.22 18.72 -17.32
N TYR A 141 2.30 19.99 -16.91
CA TYR A 141 2.00 21.14 -17.78
C TYR A 141 3.18 21.57 -18.66
N PHE A 142 4.40 21.23 -18.26
CA PHE A 142 5.64 21.63 -18.93
C PHE A 142 6.57 20.40 -19.12
N PRO A 143 6.18 19.44 -19.98
CA PRO A 143 6.97 18.22 -20.21
C PRO A 143 8.37 18.54 -20.76
N ASP A 144 8.47 19.51 -21.67
CA ASP A 144 9.76 19.92 -22.26
C ASP A 144 10.74 20.44 -21.19
N LEU A 145 10.21 21.15 -20.19
CA LEU A 145 10.99 21.67 -19.07
C LEU A 145 11.53 20.54 -18.18
N LYS A 146 10.76 19.44 -18.03
CA LYS A 146 11.18 18.23 -17.30
C LYS A 146 12.36 17.57 -17.98
N ASP A 147 12.29 17.45 -19.31
CA ASP A 147 13.33 16.77 -20.09
C ASP A 147 14.60 17.63 -20.16
N ALA A 148 14.49 18.95 -20.32
CA ALA A 148 15.61 19.88 -20.20
C ALA A 148 16.27 19.83 -18.82
N ALA A 149 15.48 19.78 -17.73
CA ALA A 149 16.01 19.68 -16.37
C ALA A 149 16.77 18.36 -16.13
N LYS A 150 16.28 17.25 -16.69
CA LYS A 150 16.96 15.96 -16.64
C LYS A 150 18.28 15.99 -17.41
N GLU A 151 18.26 16.52 -18.63
CA GLU A 151 19.46 16.63 -19.48
C GLU A 151 20.53 17.49 -18.80
N TYR A 152 20.15 18.66 -18.30
CA TYR A 152 21.05 19.53 -17.54
C TYR A 152 21.64 18.85 -16.30
N THR A 153 20.80 18.14 -15.53
CA THR A 153 21.26 17.39 -14.36
C THR A 153 22.24 16.29 -14.76
N PHE A 154 21.95 15.55 -15.83
CA PHE A 154 22.81 14.49 -16.32
C PHE A 154 24.16 15.03 -16.79
N GLU A 155 24.15 16.12 -17.55
CA GLU A 155 25.37 16.80 -18.01
C GLU A 155 26.22 17.26 -16.83
N ARG A 156 25.62 17.91 -15.83
CA ARG A 156 26.34 18.37 -14.63
C ARG A 156 26.90 17.23 -13.80
N CYS A 157 26.14 16.16 -13.61
CA CYS A 157 26.60 14.97 -12.89
C CYS A 157 27.66 14.17 -13.65
N SER A 158 27.77 14.34 -14.98
CA SER A 158 28.80 13.68 -15.79
C SER A 158 30.18 14.33 -15.67
N GLN A 159 30.25 15.56 -15.14
CA GLN A 159 31.51 16.28 -14.94
C GLN A 159 32.29 15.67 -13.78
N LYS A 160 33.63 15.76 -13.83
CA LYS A 160 34.50 15.24 -12.76
C LYS A 160 34.52 16.13 -11.50
N SER A 161 33.74 17.20 -11.49
CA SER A 161 33.57 18.12 -10.36
C SER A 161 32.25 17.85 -9.64
N ALA A 162 32.26 17.93 -8.31
CA ALA A 162 31.09 17.75 -7.46
C ALA A 162 30.58 19.10 -6.93
N ASP A 163 30.51 20.09 -7.82
CA ASP A 163 30.10 21.47 -7.53
C ASP A 163 28.62 21.75 -7.86
N PHE A 164 27.94 20.81 -8.51
CA PHE A 164 26.52 20.91 -8.85
C PHE A 164 25.64 20.90 -7.58
N THR A 165 24.84 21.96 -7.41
CA THR A 165 23.88 22.07 -6.31
C THR A 165 22.43 22.08 -6.79
N ALA A 166 21.50 21.77 -5.89
CA ALA A 166 20.07 21.89 -6.17
C ALA A 166 19.64 23.33 -6.53
N ILE A 167 20.38 24.34 -6.05
CA ILE A 167 20.14 25.76 -6.39
C ILE A 167 20.45 26.03 -7.87
N ASP A 168 21.48 25.39 -8.42
CA ASP A 168 21.84 25.55 -9.83
C ASP A 168 20.78 24.96 -10.76
N LEU A 169 20.22 23.81 -10.38
CA LEU A 169 19.09 23.21 -11.07
C LEU A 169 17.84 24.10 -10.99
N ALA A 170 17.53 24.64 -9.81
CA ALA A 170 16.38 25.53 -9.64
C ALA A 170 16.50 26.79 -10.51
N LYS A 171 17.68 27.42 -10.55
CA LYS A 171 17.95 28.58 -11.42
C LYS A 171 17.82 28.24 -12.90
N PHE A 172 18.28 27.05 -13.31
CA PHE A 172 18.14 26.58 -14.69
C PHE A 172 16.67 26.40 -15.08
N ILE A 173 15.88 25.73 -14.23
CA ILE A 173 14.44 25.51 -14.46
C ILE A 173 13.70 26.84 -14.51
N ASP A 174 13.96 27.76 -13.58
CA ASP A 174 13.32 29.08 -13.55
C ASP A 174 13.60 29.86 -14.85
N LYS A 175 14.86 29.89 -15.29
CA LYS A 175 15.25 30.52 -16.56
C LYS A 175 14.52 29.90 -17.75
N GLN A 176 14.55 28.58 -17.88
CA GLN A 176 13.90 27.85 -18.98
C GLN A 176 12.37 28.05 -18.99
N PHE A 177 11.76 28.12 -17.81
CA PHE A 177 10.33 28.39 -17.67
C PHE A 177 9.97 29.79 -18.23
N TYR A 178 10.71 30.83 -17.86
CA TYR A 178 10.47 32.19 -18.39
C TYR A 178 10.75 32.29 -19.90
N GLU A 179 11.78 31.61 -20.40
CA GLU A 179 12.07 31.54 -21.84
C GLU A 179 10.91 30.88 -22.60
N THR A 180 10.36 29.81 -22.06
CA THR A 180 9.20 29.10 -22.67
C THR A 180 7.93 29.94 -22.62
N MET A 181 7.66 30.63 -21.50
CA MET A 181 6.42 31.37 -21.29
C MET A 181 6.39 32.77 -21.94
N TYR A 182 7.55 33.42 -22.06
CA TYR A 182 7.62 34.82 -22.52
C TYR A 182 8.62 35.05 -23.67
N GLY A 183 9.43 34.04 -24.01
CA GLY A 183 10.45 34.10 -25.05
C GLY A 183 10.01 33.60 -26.43
N ALA A 184 8.81 33.02 -26.55
CA ALA A 184 8.23 32.66 -27.84
C ALA A 184 7.74 33.92 -28.59
N LYS A 185 8.65 34.54 -29.37
CA LYS A 185 8.31 35.47 -30.46
C LYS A 185 8.24 34.72 -31.78
#